data_AF-A0AAF5D3Y8-F1
#
_entry.id   AF-A0AAF5D3Y8-F1
#
_cell.length_a   1.000
_cell.length_b   1.000
_cell.length_c   1.000
_cell.angle_alpha   90.00
_cell.angle_beta   90.00
_cell.angle_gamma   90.00
#
_symmetry.space_group_name_H-M   'P 1'
#
loop_
_entity.id
_entity.type
_entity.pdbx_description
1 polymer ?
#
loop_
_entity_poly.entity_id
_entity_poly.type
_entity_poly.pdbx_seq_one_letter_code
_entity_poly.pdbx_strand_id
1 'polypeptide(L)'
;MVIFIVFKKEKHNIYLKGSFFKFQGFKSIIELVALLQFLFSMRLRKYTFLNFLIIKNKWFWIHLPKITTIFHYYMKLEIYLCHLILAINRLTAIQFPFKYDQLWDMKKLIYAVITIIFIPLPYVLYLSLDPDIYMDYGASSTGTIRLSYNNKTTAITSIVDGASCIFIGIICMIIYISIIIVTIKIWNEQKLFHTSNFNKNNNNETTKVHVKLSLISVILFTTLLLNSICQALTFYGQEEKNNYLIMKLNDISYPIVDFLYCLGPYILFITTKDLRTEIIYSVKKEKKSISVMKINKTSII
;
A
#
# COMPACT_ATOMS: atom_id res chain seq x y z
N MET A 1 -8.18 -11.17 -7.17
CA MET A 1 -9.62 -11.02 -7.51
C MET A 1 -10.18 -9.64 -7.15
N VAL A 2 -10.00 -9.14 -5.91
CA VAL A 2 -10.41 -7.76 -5.52
C VAL A 2 -9.88 -6.71 -6.49
N ILE A 3 -8.57 -6.76 -6.79
CA ILE A 3 -7.93 -5.87 -7.78
C ILE A 3 -8.65 -5.93 -9.13
N PHE A 4 -8.84 -7.14 -9.67
CA PHE A 4 -9.52 -7.32 -10.95
C PHE A 4 -10.94 -6.77 -10.96
N ILE A 5 -11.72 -6.90 -9.89
CA ILE A 5 -13.10 -6.40 -9.84
C ILE A 5 -13.14 -4.89 -9.70
N VAL A 6 -12.22 -4.30 -8.93
CA VAL A 6 -12.09 -2.85 -8.84
C VAL A 6 -11.76 -2.23 -10.21
N PHE A 7 -10.95 -2.90 -11.03
CA PHE A 7 -10.61 -2.43 -12.39
C PHE A 7 -11.59 -2.88 -13.47
N LYS A 8 -12.21 -4.06 -13.34
CA LYS A 8 -13.23 -4.57 -14.25
C LYS A 8 -14.53 -3.83 -13.95
N LYS A 9 -14.72 -2.74 -14.71
CA LYS A 9 -15.85 -1.78 -14.70
C LYS A 9 -17.27 -2.38 -14.85
N GLU A 10 -17.56 -3.62 -14.46
CA GLU A 10 -18.92 -4.16 -14.59
C GLU A 10 -19.90 -3.20 -13.90
N LYS A 11 -20.90 -2.79 -14.69
CA LYS A 11 -21.68 -1.55 -14.55
C LYS A 11 -22.52 -1.47 -13.28
N HIS A 12 -22.41 -2.42 -12.35
CA HIS A 12 -23.42 -2.71 -11.36
C HIS A 12 -23.39 -1.79 -10.14
N ASN A 13 -22.24 -1.22 -9.74
CA ASN A 13 -22.19 -0.37 -8.56
C ASN A 13 -21.46 0.97 -8.79
N ILE A 14 -22.21 2.07 -8.67
CA ILE A 14 -21.71 3.45 -8.84
C ILE A 14 -20.65 3.77 -7.77
N TYR A 15 -20.78 3.27 -6.55
CA TYR A 15 -19.85 3.55 -5.45
C TYR A 15 -18.46 2.96 -5.70
N LEU A 16 -18.37 1.79 -6.33
CA LEU A 16 -17.10 1.16 -6.69
C LEU A 16 -16.34 1.93 -7.80
N LYS A 17 -17.00 2.86 -8.51
CA LYS A 17 -16.34 3.72 -9.52
C LYS A 17 -15.65 4.94 -8.93
N GLY A 18 -15.83 5.21 -7.64
CA GLY A 18 -15.25 6.35 -6.93
C GLY A 18 -13.72 6.33 -6.96
N SER A 19 -13.12 7.51 -6.91
CA SER A 19 -11.65 7.68 -6.89
C SER A 19 -10.96 6.93 -5.75
N PHE A 20 -11.62 6.75 -4.61
CA PHE A 20 -11.11 5.92 -3.51
C PHE A 20 -10.76 4.50 -3.96
N PHE A 21 -11.69 3.81 -4.62
CA PHE A 21 -11.46 2.42 -5.05
C PHE A 21 -10.41 2.36 -6.15
N LYS A 22 -10.32 3.36 -7.03
CA LYS A 22 -9.25 3.44 -8.03
C LYS A 22 -7.87 3.57 -7.39
N PHE A 23 -7.71 4.49 -6.42
CA PHE A 23 -6.46 4.64 -5.68
C PHE A 23 -6.13 3.40 -4.86
N GLN A 24 -7.12 2.81 -4.19
CA GLN A 24 -6.89 1.60 -3.42
C GLN A 24 -6.57 0.40 -4.33
N GLY A 25 -7.18 0.31 -5.51
CA GLY A 25 -6.84 -0.69 -6.52
C GLY A 25 -5.40 -0.55 -7.01
N PHE A 26 -4.98 0.69 -7.31
CA PHE A 26 -3.59 0.99 -7.67
C PHE A 26 -2.61 0.66 -6.53
N LYS A 27 -2.90 1.13 -5.31
CA LYS A 27 -2.13 0.78 -4.11
C LYS A 27 -2.02 -0.73 -3.93
N SER A 28 -3.11 -1.47 -4.13
CA SER A 28 -3.10 -2.93 -4.01
C SER A 28 -2.31 -3.66 -5.09
N ILE A 29 -2.14 -3.07 -6.28
CA ILE A 29 -1.19 -3.59 -7.28
C ILE A 29 0.24 -3.39 -6.79
N ILE A 30 0.58 -2.19 -6.32
CA ILE A 30 1.90 -1.85 -5.77
C ILE A 30 2.23 -2.77 -4.58
N GLU A 31 1.30 -2.91 -3.64
CA GLU A 31 1.37 -3.83 -2.50
C GLU A 31 1.66 -5.27 -2.93
N LEU A 32 0.94 -5.78 -3.93
CA LEU A 32 1.15 -7.14 -4.43
C LEU A 32 2.54 -7.30 -5.06
N VAL A 33 2.98 -6.32 -5.87
CA VAL A 33 4.32 -6.33 -6.48
C VAL A 33 5.40 -6.25 -5.39
N ALA A 34 5.21 -5.40 -4.37
CA ALA A 34 6.12 -5.28 -3.24
C ALA A 34 6.17 -6.57 -2.41
N LEU A 35 5.04 -7.23 -2.19
CA LEU A 35 4.97 -8.52 -1.49
C LEU A 35 5.72 -9.61 -2.26
N LEU A 36 5.50 -9.73 -3.57
CA LEU A 36 6.20 -10.69 -4.43
C LEU A 36 7.70 -10.41 -4.43
N GLN A 37 8.08 -9.14 -4.65
CA GLN A 37 9.47 -8.69 -4.61
C GLN A 37 10.12 -9.03 -3.27
N PHE A 38 9.45 -8.74 -2.15
CA PHE A 38 9.94 -8.98 -0.81
C PHE A 38 10.09 -10.47 -0.51
N LEU A 39 9.11 -11.28 -0.92
CA LEU A 39 9.16 -12.73 -0.79
C LEU A 39 10.36 -13.31 -1.54
N PHE A 40 10.52 -12.98 -2.82
CA PHE A 40 11.64 -13.49 -3.63
C PHE A 40 12.99 -12.94 -3.16
N SER A 41 13.11 -11.62 -3.08
CA SER A 41 14.40 -10.95 -2.91
C SER A 41 14.95 -11.04 -1.49
N MET A 42 14.07 -11.00 -0.49
CA MET A 42 14.48 -10.95 0.92
C MET A 42 14.28 -12.30 1.62
N ARG A 43 13.09 -12.92 1.50
CA ARG A 43 12.77 -14.15 2.26
C ARG A 43 13.34 -15.42 1.65
N LEU A 44 13.00 -15.72 0.40
CA LEU A 44 13.46 -16.96 -0.25
C LEU A 44 14.99 -17.04 -0.31
N ARG A 45 15.66 -15.89 -0.46
CA ARG A 45 17.11 -15.77 -0.29
C ARG A 45 17.57 -16.10 1.14
N LYS A 46 16.99 -15.46 2.17
CA LYS A 46 17.39 -15.65 3.58
C LYS A 46 17.25 -17.11 4.02
N TYR A 47 16.22 -17.80 3.54
CA TYR A 47 15.95 -19.21 3.81
C TYR A 47 16.55 -20.17 2.78
N THR A 48 17.54 -19.74 1.99
CA THR A 48 18.33 -20.58 1.07
C THR A 48 17.57 -21.26 -0.07
N PHE A 49 16.29 -20.93 -0.28
CA PHE A 49 15.49 -21.46 -1.38
C PHE A 49 15.97 -21.02 -2.77
N LEU A 50 16.80 -19.97 -2.85
CA LEU A 50 17.36 -19.45 -4.11
C LEU A 50 18.86 -19.76 -4.29
N ASN A 51 19.45 -20.64 -3.48
CA ASN A 51 20.89 -20.93 -3.55
C ASN A 51 21.32 -21.51 -4.91
N PHE A 52 20.42 -22.19 -5.63
CA PHE A 52 20.68 -22.68 -6.98
C PHE A 52 20.80 -21.58 -8.04
N LEU A 53 20.22 -20.39 -7.79
CA LEU A 53 20.31 -19.21 -8.67
C LEU A 53 21.42 -18.26 -8.21
N ILE A 54 21.57 -18.08 -6.90
CA ILE A 54 22.50 -17.12 -6.30
C ILE A 54 23.83 -17.81 -6.02
N ILE A 55 24.55 -18.16 -7.09
CA ILE A 55 25.86 -18.80 -7.02
C ILE A 55 26.95 -17.74 -6.94
N LYS A 56 27.89 -17.87 -5.99
CA LYS A 56 29.00 -16.93 -5.78
C LYS A 56 29.75 -16.60 -7.08
N ASN A 57 30.06 -15.32 -7.27
CA ASN A 57 30.76 -14.77 -8.45
C ASN A 57 30.02 -14.93 -9.80
N LYS A 58 28.75 -15.37 -9.81
CA LYS A 58 27.91 -15.32 -11.02
C LYS A 58 27.16 -13.99 -11.11
N TRP A 59 26.55 -13.73 -12.27
CA TRP A 59 25.81 -12.51 -12.55
C TRP A 59 24.77 -12.17 -11.47
N PHE A 60 23.96 -13.15 -11.05
CA PHE A 60 22.97 -12.95 -9.99
C PHE A 60 23.59 -12.60 -8.64
N TRP A 61 24.78 -13.12 -8.32
CA TRP A 61 25.46 -12.75 -7.08
C TRP A 61 25.87 -11.27 -7.09
N ILE A 62 26.38 -10.79 -8.24
CA ILE A 62 26.93 -9.44 -8.38
C ILE A 62 25.83 -8.37 -8.50
N HIS A 63 24.80 -8.60 -9.32
CA HIS A 63 23.85 -7.56 -9.69
C HIS A 63 22.51 -7.62 -8.95
N LEU A 64 22.07 -8.81 -8.54
CA LEU A 64 20.77 -8.98 -7.87
C LEU A 64 20.66 -8.22 -6.53
N PRO A 65 21.71 -8.11 -5.68
CA PRO A 65 21.65 -7.29 -4.46
C PRO A 65 21.22 -5.86 -4.75
N LYS A 66 21.87 -5.23 -5.73
CA LYS A 66 21.63 -3.84 -6.12
C LYS A 66 20.23 -3.67 -6.72
N ILE A 67 19.88 -4.49 -7.72
CA ILE A 67 18.57 -4.42 -8.38
C ILE A 67 17.43 -4.60 -7.38
N THR A 68 17.51 -5.64 -6.55
CA THR A 68 16.42 -5.97 -5.62
C THR A 68 16.29 -4.98 -4.48
N THR A 69 17.40 -4.43 -3.98
CA THR A 69 17.37 -3.42 -2.91
C THR A 69 16.83 -2.09 -3.42
N ILE A 70 17.29 -1.64 -4.59
CA ILE A 70 16.79 -0.41 -5.22
C ILE A 70 15.30 -0.53 -5.51
N PHE A 71 14.88 -1.65 -6.11
CA PHE A 71 13.46 -1.88 -6.40
C PHE A 71 12.63 -2.00 -5.12
N HIS A 72 13.17 -2.59 -4.05
CA HIS A 72 12.49 -2.65 -2.75
C HIS A 72 12.19 -1.26 -2.19
N TYR A 73 13.19 -0.39 -2.11
CA TYR A 73 12.99 0.95 -1.55
C TYR A 73 12.15 1.85 -2.47
N TYR A 74 12.25 1.68 -3.78
CA TYR A 74 11.35 2.33 -4.75
C TYR A 74 9.88 2.01 -4.42
N MET A 75 9.53 0.72 -4.33
CA MET A 75 8.16 0.28 -4.05
C MET A 75 7.68 0.74 -2.67
N LYS A 76 8.55 0.77 -1.66
CA LYS A 76 8.21 1.31 -0.33
C LYS A 76 7.81 2.78 -0.38
N LEU A 77 8.58 3.61 -1.08
CA LEU A 77 8.26 5.03 -1.24
C LEU A 77 6.93 5.22 -1.98
N GLU A 78 6.66 4.43 -3.03
CA GLU A 78 5.36 4.46 -3.70
C GLU A 78 4.20 4.11 -2.75
N ILE A 79 4.38 3.10 -1.89
CA ILE A 79 3.37 2.71 -0.89
C ILE A 79 3.12 3.86 0.09
N TYR A 80 4.17 4.53 0.58
CA TYR A 80 4.05 5.68 1.47
C TYR A 80 3.27 6.82 0.80
N LEU A 81 3.61 7.15 -0.46
CA LEU A 81 2.89 8.16 -1.23
C LEU A 81 1.43 7.76 -1.49
N CYS A 82 1.13 6.46 -1.71
CA CYS A 82 -0.24 5.98 -1.82
C CYS A 82 -1.06 6.24 -0.53
N HIS A 83 -0.46 6.06 0.65
CA HIS A 83 -1.13 6.39 1.92
C HIS A 83 -1.44 7.89 2.02
N LEU A 84 -0.49 8.74 1.63
CA LEU A 84 -0.69 10.20 1.62
C LEU A 84 -1.83 10.61 0.67
N ILE A 85 -1.82 10.11 -0.57
CA ILE A 85 -2.84 10.43 -1.56
C ILE A 85 -4.21 9.92 -1.12
N LEU A 86 -4.29 8.73 -0.52
CA LEU A 86 -5.55 8.23 0.06
C LEU A 86 -6.04 9.14 1.20
N ALA A 87 -5.16 9.58 2.09
CA ALA A 87 -5.53 10.49 3.17
C ALA A 87 -6.09 11.82 2.62
N ILE A 88 -5.41 12.45 1.65
CA ILE A 88 -5.89 13.69 0.99
C ILE A 88 -7.22 13.45 0.27
N ASN A 89 -7.35 12.31 -0.41
CA ASN A 89 -8.58 11.89 -1.08
C ASN A 89 -9.74 11.69 -0.09
N ARG A 90 -9.49 11.21 1.13
CA ARG A 90 -10.52 11.12 2.18
C ARG A 90 -10.86 12.47 2.79
N LEU A 91 -9.87 13.33 3.05
CA LEU A 91 -10.11 14.67 3.59
C LEU A 91 -11.00 15.49 2.66
N THR A 92 -10.67 15.51 1.36
CA THR A 92 -11.47 16.21 0.34
C THR A 92 -12.88 15.64 0.21
N ALA A 93 -13.05 14.32 0.36
CA ALA A 93 -14.37 13.68 0.34
C ALA A 93 -15.27 14.10 1.51
N ILE A 94 -14.68 14.29 2.70
CA ILE A 94 -15.39 14.69 3.90
C ILE A 94 -15.66 16.20 3.93
N GLN A 95 -14.68 17.02 3.51
CA GLN A 95 -14.83 18.48 3.47
C GLN A 95 -15.76 18.95 2.35
N PHE A 96 -15.72 18.31 1.17
CA PHE A 96 -16.44 18.75 -0.02
C PHE A 96 -17.19 17.61 -0.70
N PRO A 97 -18.16 16.95 -0.04
CA PRO A 97 -18.83 15.75 -0.56
C PRO A 97 -19.47 15.99 -1.95
N PHE A 98 -20.05 17.17 -2.20
CA PHE A 98 -20.69 17.50 -3.47
C PHE A 98 -19.72 17.86 -4.61
N LYS A 99 -18.52 18.33 -4.27
CA LYS A 99 -17.47 18.67 -5.27
C LYS A 99 -16.43 17.56 -5.40
N TYR A 100 -16.53 16.51 -4.60
CA TYR A 100 -15.55 15.43 -4.52
C TYR A 100 -15.26 14.79 -5.88
N ASP A 101 -16.28 14.50 -6.67
CA ASP A 101 -16.13 13.89 -8.00
C ASP A 101 -15.45 14.85 -9.00
N GLN A 102 -15.65 16.17 -8.85
CA GLN A 102 -14.97 17.20 -9.66
C GLN A 102 -13.51 17.42 -9.21
N LEU A 103 -13.24 17.26 -7.91
CA LEU A 103 -11.89 17.34 -7.35
C LEU A 103 -11.04 16.15 -7.77
N TRP A 104 -11.62 14.97 -7.94
CA TRP A 104 -10.92 13.74 -8.34
C TRP A 104 -11.40 13.18 -9.67
N ASP A 105 -11.41 14.06 -10.68
CA ASP A 105 -11.64 13.65 -12.06
C ASP A 105 -10.54 12.70 -12.57
N MET A 106 -10.79 12.04 -13.70
CA MET A 106 -9.84 11.07 -14.26
C MET A 106 -8.47 11.68 -14.56
N LYS A 107 -8.40 12.97 -14.93
CA LYS A 107 -7.13 13.63 -15.25
C LYS A 107 -6.28 13.78 -13.99
N LYS A 108 -6.85 14.30 -12.89
CA LYS A 108 -6.13 14.45 -11.61
C LYS A 108 -5.77 13.11 -10.99
N LEU A 109 -6.59 12.07 -11.18
CA LEU A 109 -6.23 10.71 -10.78
C LEU A 109 -4.97 10.22 -11.51
N ILE A 110 -4.91 10.41 -12.83
CA ILE A 110 -3.74 10.04 -13.63
C ILE A 110 -2.52 10.84 -13.18
N TYR A 111 -2.65 12.16 -12.98
CA TYR A 111 -1.55 12.97 -12.47
C TYR A 111 -1.07 12.50 -11.10
N ALA A 112 -1.95 12.19 -10.16
CA ALA A 112 -1.56 11.66 -8.85
C ALA A 112 -0.80 10.34 -8.97
N VAL A 113 -1.24 9.42 -9.84
CA VAL A 113 -0.54 8.15 -10.11
C VAL A 113 0.84 8.39 -10.73
N ILE A 114 0.94 9.28 -11.73
CA ILE A 114 2.21 9.67 -12.33
C ILE A 114 3.13 10.26 -11.25
N THR A 115 2.63 11.15 -10.40
CA THR A 115 3.41 11.72 -9.29
C THR A 115 3.93 10.66 -8.33
N ILE A 116 3.10 9.67 -7.95
CA ILE A 116 3.53 8.55 -7.09
C ILE A 116 4.69 7.77 -7.73
N ILE A 117 4.63 7.51 -9.04
CA ILE A 117 5.64 6.75 -9.79
C ILE A 117 6.93 7.56 -9.95
N PHE A 118 6.83 8.84 -10.28
CA PHE A 118 7.99 9.66 -10.62
C PHE A 118 8.75 10.22 -9.41
N ILE A 119 8.08 10.47 -8.27
CA ILE A 119 8.75 11.04 -7.08
C ILE A 119 9.91 10.16 -6.57
N PRO A 120 9.80 8.82 -6.50
CA PRO A 120 10.90 7.97 -6.03
C PRO A 120 12.06 7.83 -7.03
N LEU A 121 11.88 8.19 -8.32
CA LEU A 121 12.87 7.94 -9.36
C LEU A 121 14.22 8.65 -9.13
N PRO A 122 14.30 9.93 -8.71
CA PRO A 122 15.59 10.57 -8.44
C PRO A 122 16.43 9.81 -7.42
N TYR A 123 15.79 9.27 -6.37
CA TYR A 123 16.48 8.45 -5.37
C TYR A 123 16.96 7.12 -5.94
N VAL A 124 16.14 6.45 -6.75
CA VAL A 124 16.53 5.21 -7.45
C VAL A 124 17.69 5.44 -8.41
N LEU A 125 17.64 6.53 -9.17
CA LEU A 125 18.71 6.91 -10.10
C LEU A 125 20.00 7.20 -9.33
N TYR A 126 19.92 7.91 -8.21
CA TYR A 126 21.08 8.16 -7.35
C TYR A 126 21.72 6.87 -6.84
N LEU A 127 20.94 5.94 -6.27
CA LEU A 127 21.46 4.63 -5.84
C LEU A 127 22.01 3.77 -6.99
N SER A 128 21.51 3.98 -8.21
CA SER A 128 21.95 3.25 -9.38
C SER A 128 23.29 3.77 -9.92
N LEU A 129 23.47 5.09 -9.95
CA LEU A 129 24.56 5.77 -10.63
C LEU A 129 25.77 6.09 -9.74
N ASP A 130 25.59 6.28 -8.43
CA ASP A 130 26.71 6.61 -7.54
C ASP A 130 27.64 5.37 -7.36
N PRO A 131 28.93 5.45 -7.77
CA PRO A 131 29.86 4.34 -7.67
C PRO A 131 30.22 3.97 -6.23
N ASP A 132 30.01 4.87 -5.27
CA ASP A 132 30.24 4.58 -3.85
C ASP A 132 29.10 3.76 -3.24
N ILE A 133 28.01 3.50 -3.97
CA ILE A 133 26.90 2.69 -3.49
C ILE A 133 27.24 1.21 -3.68
N TYR A 134 27.62 0.57 -2.58
CA TYR A 134 27.98 -0.84 -2.53
C TYR A 134 26.88 -1.67 -1.86
N MET A 135 26.35 -2.62 -2.63
CA MET A 135 25.36 -3.60 -2.18
C MET A 135 25.80 -4.98 -2.68
N ASP A 136 26.09 -5.89 -1.77
CA ASP A 136 26.61 -7.22 -2.11
C ASP A 136 25.95 -8.32 -1.25
N TYR A 137 26.09 -9.56 -1.67
CA TYR A 137 25.73 -10.71 -0.86
C TYR A 137 26.91 -11.14 0.02
N GLY A 138 26.65 -11.35 1.31
CA GLY A 138 27.52 -12.03 2.24
C GLY A 138 26.98 -13.43 2.56
N ALA A 139 27.80 -14.46 2.33
CA ALA A 139 27.49 -15.80 2.82
C ALA A 139 27.88 -15.89 4.30
N SER A 140 26.93 -16.23 5.16
CA SER A 140 27.20 -16.61 6.55
C SER A 140 27.70 -18.05 6.65
N SER A 141 28.29 -18.42 7.79
CA SER A 141 28.73 -19.79 8.09
C SER A 141 27.61 -20.83 8.02
N THR A 142 26.35 -20.42 8.26
CA THR A 142 25.17 -21.30 8.17
C THR A 142 24.65 -21.48 6.74
N GLY A 143 25.32 -20.91 5.74
CA GLY A 143 24.89 -20.92 4.34
C GLY A 143 23.79 -19.89 4.01
N THR A 144 23.33 -19.10 5.00
CA THR A 144 22.36 -18.03 4.74
C THR A 144 23.02 -16.88 4.00
N ILE A 145 22.37 -16.39 2.94
CA ILE A 145 22.84 -15.27 2.11
C ILE A 145 22.21 -13.97 2.63
N ARG A 146 23.03 -13.10 3.21
CA ARG A 146 22.64 -11.80 3.76
C ARG A 146 23.05 -10.68 2.80
N LEU A 147 22.28 -9.59 2.79
CA LEU A 147 22.74 -8.37 2.13
C LEU A 147 23.77 -7.69 3.01
N SER A 148 24.86 -7.27 2.40
CA SER A 148 25.89 -6.44 2.99
C SER A 148 25.89 -5.09 2.28
N TYR A 149 25.93 -4.02 3.06
CA TYR A 149 26.01 -2.66 2.57
C TYR A 149 27.27 -2.02 3.13
N ASN A 150 27.87 -1.10 2.39
CA ASN A 150 28.85 -0.20 3.01
C ASN A 150 28.14 0.83 3.92
N ASN A 151 28.92 1.53 4.74
CA ASN A 151 28.38 2.52 5.69
C ASN A 151 27.60 3.64 4.99
N LYS A 152 28.09 4.12 3.84
CA LYS A 152 27.43 5.17 3.04
C LYS A 152 26.06 4.72 2.54
N THR A 153 25.96 3.54 1.93
CA THR A 153 24.68 2.98 1.45
C THR A 153 23.70 2.72 2.59
N THR A 154 24.20 2.21 3.72
CA THR A 154 23.36 1.98 4.91
C THR A 154 22.76 3.29 5.41
N ALA A 155 23.57 4.34 5.55
CA ALA A 155 23.11 5.65 6.00
C ALA A 155 22.10 6.28 5.03
N ILE A 156 22.36 6.24 3.73
CA ILE A 156 21.45 6.81 2.72
C ILE A 156 20.12 6.07 2.71
N THR A 157 20.16 4.73 2.65
CA THR A 157 18.93 3.92 2.59
C THR A 157 18.12 4.01 3.89
N SER A 158 18.77 4.05 5.05
CA SER A 158 18.09 4.21 6.34
C SER A 158 17.45 5.60 6.44
N ILE A 159 18.17 6.67 6.07
CA ILE A 159 17.63 8.03 6.09
C ILE A 159 16.45 8.15 5.14
N VAL A 160 16.56 7.69 3.89
CA VAL A 160 15.46 7.84 2.92
C VAL A 160 14.25 7.00 3.31
N ASP A 161 14.42 5.74 3.69
CA ASP A 161 13.31 4.87 4.13
C ASP A 161 12.67 5.39 5.41
N GLY A 162 13.49 5.61 6.45
CA GLY A 162 13.03 6.03 7.76
C GLY A 162 12.46 7.44 7.77
N ALA A 163 13.15 8.43 7.20
CA ALA A 163 12.65 9.82 7.17
C ALA A 163 11.39 9.93 6.31
N SER A 164 11.33 9.27 5.14
CA SER A 164 10.12 9.31 4.30
C SER A 164 8.94 8.64 5.00
N CYS A 165 9.16 7.48 5.63
CA CYS A 165 8.10 6.78 6.35
C CYS A 165 7.56 7.64 7.51
N ILE A 166 8.45 8.18 8.36
CA ILE A 166 8.09 9.02 9.51
C ILE A 166 7.39 10.31 9.05
N PHE A 167 7.96 11.03 8.08
CA PHE A 167 7.41 12.29 7.59
C PHE A 167 6.01 12.10 6.99
N ILE A 168 5.83 11.11 6.13
CA ILE A 168 4.51 10.78 5.56
C ILE A 168 3.55 10.31 6.65
N GLY A 169 4.04 9.54 7.63
CA GLY A 169 3.27 9.13 8.79
C GLY A 169 2.70 10.32 9.57
N ILE A 170 3.53 11.32 9.85
CA ILE A 170 3.13 12.57 10.54
C ILE A 170 2.10 13.35 9.71
N ILE A 171 2.33 13.54 8.41
CA ILE A 171 1.38 14.25 7.55
C ILE A 171 0.04 13.52 7.51
N CYS A 172 0.05 12.20 7.34
CA CYS A 172 -1.18 11.39 7.35
C CYS A 172 -1.90 11.49 8.69
N MET A 173 -1.19 11.46 9.83
CA MET A 173 -1.78 11.68 11.15
C MET A 173 -2.53 13.01 11.21
N ILE A 174 -1.90 14.12 10.79
CA ILE A 174 -2.50 15.45 10.79
C ILE A 174 -3.77 15.47 9.92
N ILE A 175 -3.72 14.85 8.74
CA ILE A 175 -4.87 14.75 7.83
C ILE A 175 -6.01 13.94 8.47
N TYR A 176 -5.72 12.80 9.11
CA TYR A 176 -6.76 11.98 9.75
C TYR A 176 -7.35 12.65 10.99
N ILE A 177 -6.56 13.36 11.78
CA ILE A 177 -7.06 14.21 12.86
C ILE A 177 -8.00 15.28 12.29
N SER A 178 -7.62 15.92 11.18
CA SER A 178 -8.47 16.90 10.49
C SER A 178 -9.78 16.28 9.99
N ILE A 179 -9.75 15.07 9.44
CA ILE A 179 -10.94 14.31 9.03
C ILE A 179 -11.88 14.09 10.22
N ILE A 180 -11.34 13.70 11.37
CA ILE A 180 -12.13 13.48 12.59
C ILE A 180 -12.81 14.79 13.02
N ILE A 181 -12.06 15.90 13.09
CA ILE A 181 -12.59 17.22 13.47
C ILE A 181 -13.71 17.66 12.53
N VAL A 182 -13.50 17.57 11.21
CA VAL A 182 -14.53 17.94 10.21
C VAL A 182 -15.75 17.03 10.32
N THR A 183 -15.57 15.73 10.54
CA THR A 183 -16.67 14.77 10.71
C THR A 183 -17.51 15.11 11.95
N ILE A 184 -16.87 15.42 13.08
CA ILE A 184 -17.56 15.85 14.31
C ILE A 184 -18.34 17.16 14.07
N LYS A 185 -17.73 18.13 13.37
CA LYS A 185 -18.40 19.38 13.01
C LYS A 185 -19.66 19.15 12.17
N ILE A 186 -19.56 18.37 11.10
CA ILE A 186 -20.70 18.02 10.23
C ILE A 186 -21.79 17.30 11.04
N TRP A 187 -21.41 16.38 11.91
CA TRP A 187 -22.36 15.66 12.78
C TRP A 187 -23.13 16.62 13.70
N ASN A 188 -22.43 17.57 14.32
CA ASN A 188 -23.05 18.55 15.21
C ASN A 188 -24.01 19.49 14.47
N GLU A 189 -23.62 19.97 13.28
CA GLU A 189 -24.49 20.77 12.41
C GLU A 189 -25.74 19.96 12.02
N GLN A 190 -25.58 18.70 11.59
CA GLN A 190 -26.72 17.85 11.24
C GLN A 190 -27.67 17.58 12.41
N LYS A 191 -27.14 17.45 13.64
CA LYS A 191 -27.94 17.30 14.86
C LYS A 191 -28.73 18.58 15.16
N LEU A 192 -28.12 19.75 15.00
CA LEU A 192 -28.78 21.05 15.19
C LEU A 192 -29.91 21.27 14.18
N PHE A 193 -29.74 20.86 12.92
CA PHE A 193 -30.78 20.96 11.88
C PHE A 193 -31.79 19.80 11.90
N HIS A 194 -31.66 18.80 12.78
CA HIS A 194 -32.64 17.70 12.85
C HIS A 194 -33.98 18.11 13.47
N THR A 195 -34.07 19.32 14.03
CA THR A 195 -35.32 19.94 14.48
C THR A 195 -36.09 20.65 13.36
N SER A 196 -35.53 20.81 12.16
CA SER A 196 -36.22 21.48 11.03
C SER A 196 -36.28 20.57 9.79
N ASN A 197 -37.47 20.42 9.25
CA ASN A 197 -37.85 19.64 8.06
C ASN A 197 -36.89 19.75 6.85
N PHE A 198 -36.92 18.67 6.05
CA PHE A 198 -36.61 18.61 4.61
C PHE A 198 -35.13 18.48 4.14
N ASN A 199 -34.92 17.62 3.14
CA ASN A 199 -33.68 17.29 2.40
C ASN A 199 -32.61 16.34 2.99
N LYS A 200 -32.90 15.60 4.07
CA LYS A 200 -31.86 14.83 4.77
C LYS A 200 -31.43 13.48 4.17
N ASN A 201 -32.26 12.74 3.45
CA ASN A 201 -31.92 11.34 3.14
C ASN A 201 -30.70 11.20 2.23
N ASN A 202 -30.64 11.91 1.09
CA ASN A 202 -29.53 11.73 0.14
C ASN A 202 -28.19 12.27 0.70
N ASN A 203 -28.21 13.45 1.33
CA ASN A 203 -26.99 14.06 1.88
C ASN A 203 -26.41 13.26 3.05
N ASN A 204 -27.29 12.66 3.87
CA ASN A 204 -26.85 11.80 4.96
C ASN A 204 -26.26 10.48 4.44
N GLU A 205 -26.81 9.90 3.38
CA GLU A 205 -26.29 8.66 2.80
C GLU A 205 -24.90 8.84 2.19
N THR A 206 -24.68 9.89 1.37
CA THR A 206 -23.36 10.16 0.78
C THR A 206 -22.30 10.42 1.85
N THR A 207 -22.62 11.23 2.86
CA THR A 207 -21.72 11.50 4.00
C THR A 207 -21.40 10.22 4.76
N LYS A 208 -22.39 9.37 5.06
CA LYS A 208 -22.19 8.07 5.73
C LYS A 208 -21.23 7.16 4.95
N VAL A 209 -21.37 7.11 3.62
CA VAL A 209 -20.47 6.33 2.76
C VAL A 209 -19.03 6.89 2.86
N HIS A 210 -18.83 8.20 2.77
CA HIS A 210 -17.50 8.79 2.87
C HIS A 210 -16.85 8.58 4.24
N VAL A 211 -17.62 8.66 5.34
CA VAL A 211 -17.13 8.35 6.69
C VAL A 211 -16.69 6.89 6.80
N LYS A 212 -17.50 5.94 6.28
CA LYS A 212 -17.14 4.52 6.27
C LYS A 212 -15.85 4.26 5.48
N LEU A 213 -15.71 4.84 4.30
CA LEU A 213 -14.49 4.71 3.50
C LEU A 213 -13.28 5.37 4.17
N SER A 214 -13.50 6.46 4.91
CA SER A 214 -12.44 7.12 5.70
C SER A 214 -11.97 6.23 6.85
N LEU A 215 -12.89 5.54 7.53
CA LEU A 215 -12.55 4.58 8.58
C LEU A 215 -11.71 3.42 8.02
N ILE A 216 -12.04 2.91 6.83
CA ILE A 216 -11.22 1.90 6.13
C ILE A 216 -9.81 2.44 5.88
N SER A 217 -9.71 3.68 5.39
CA SER A 217 -8.42 4.33 5.12
C SER A 217 -7.57 4.52 6.40
N VAL A 218 -8.21 4.86 7.52
CA VAL A 218 -7.57 4.96 8.84
C VAL A 218 -7.03 3.60 9.28
N ILE A 219 -7.81 2.53 9.16
CA ILE A 219 -7.36 1.17 9.49
C ILE A 219 -6.16 0.78 8.63
N LEU A 220 -6.17 1.08 7.33
CA LEU A 220 -5.02 0.81 6.48
C LEU A 220 -3.82 1.66 6.87
N PHE A 221 -4.02 2.90 7.29
CA PHE A 221 -2.95 3.78 7.73
C PHE A 221 -2.28 3.30 9.03
N THR A 222 -2.93 2.53 9.89
CA THR A 222 -2.29 2.03 11.13
C THR A 222 -1.07 1.16 10.84
N THR A 223 -1.00 0.45 9.72
CA THR A 223 0.19 -0.33 9.35
C THR A 223 1.37 0.58 9.00
N LEU A 224 1.13 1.69 8.31
CA LEU A 224 2.15 2.70 8.04
C LEU A 224 2.61 3.36 9.35
N LEU A 225 1.67 3.68 10.25
CA LEU A 225 1.98 4.28 11.54
C LEU A 225 2.85 3.34 12.39
N LEU A 226 2.47 2.06 12.48
CA LEU A 226 3.27 1.05 13.18
C LEU A 226 4.66 0.90 12.56
N ASN A 227 4.76 0.89 11.22
CA ASN A 227 6.06 0.85 10.54
C ASN A 227 6.90 2.10 10.84
N SER A 228 6.27 3.28 10.91
CA SER A 228 6.94 4.55 11.26
C SER A 228 7.47 4.53 12.69
N ILE A 229 6.68 3.99 13.63
CA ILE A 229 7.11 3.80 15.03
C ILE A 229 8.31 2.84 15.10
N CYS A 230 8.26 1.72 14.39
CA CYS A 230 9.40 0.79 14.32
C CYS A 230 10.66 1.47 13.76
N GLN A 231 10.54 2.30 12.72
CA GLN A 231 11.68 3.03 12.16
C GLN A 231 12.24 4.06 13.14
N ALA A 232 11.40 4.83 13.82
CA ALA A 232 11.82 5.78 14.85
C ALA A 232 12.55 5.07 16.01
N LEU A 233 12.03 3.93 16.47
CA LEU A 233 12.67 3.13 17.51
C LEU A 233 13.98 2.50 17.03
N THR A 234 14.09 2.13 15.74
CA THR A 234 15.34 1.62 15.16
C THR A 234 16.41 2.71 15.13
N PHE A 235 16.05 3.95 14.77
CA PHE A 235 16.99 5.08 14.85
C PHE A 235 17.45 5.35 16.29
N TYR A 236 16.51 5.36 17.24
CA TYR A 236 16.85 5.48 18.66
C TYR A 236 17.80 4.35 19.11
N GLY A 237 17.52 3.10 18.73
CA GLY A 237 18.38 1.97 19.05
C GLY A 237 19.78 2.06 18.43
N GLN A 238 19.90 2.66 17.24
CA GLN A 238 21.19 2.94 16.58
C GLN A 238 21.98 4.02 17.30
N GLU A 239 21.32 5.09 17.74
CA GLU A 239 21.93 6.17 18.52
C GLU A 239 22.48 5.65 19.85
N GLU A 240 21.69 4.86 20.58
CA GLU A 240 22.08 4.19 21.84
C GLU A 240 23.05 3.02 21.65
N LYS A 241 23.43 2.69 20.41
CA LYS A 241 24.27 1.52 20.05
C LYS A 241 23.76 0.20 20.64
N ASN A 242 22.45 0.07 20.83
CA ASN A 242 21.82 -1.08 21.47
C ASN A 242 21.48 -2.16 20.42
N ASN A 243 22.46 -3.00 20.11
CA ASN A 243 22.32 -4.09 19.13
C ASN A 243 21.16 -5.05 19.44
N TYR A 244 20.90 -5.34 20.72
CA TYR A 244 19.80 -6.22 21.12
C TYR A 244 18.43 -5.60 20.75
N LEU A 245 18.23 -4.32 21.06
CA LEU A 245 17.01 -3.60 20.71
C LEU A 245 16.80 -3.56 19.19
N ILE A 246 17.86 -3.24 18.42
CA ILE A 246 17.80 -3.20 16.96
C ILE A 246 17.40 -4.56 16.38
N MET A 247 18.00 -5.66 16.85
CA MET A 247 17.66 -7.00 16.40
C MET A 247 16.20 -7.35 16.70
N LYS A 248 15.73 -7.07 17.92
CA LYS A 248 14.34 -7.33 18.32
C LYS A 248 13.34 -6.50 17.53
N LEU A 249 13.65 -5.23 17.26
CA LEU A 249 12.82 -4.35 16.43
C LEU A 249 12.76 -4.85 14.99
N ASN A 250 13.87 -5.32 14.44
CA ASN A 250 13.89 -5.94 13.11
C ASN A 250 12.95 -7.16 13.07
N ASP A 251 13.00 -8.04 14.07
CA ASP A 251 12.12 -9.22 14.16
C ASP A 251 10.63 -8.85 14.24
N ILE A 252 10.28 -7.82 15.03
CA ILE A 252 8.89 -7.31 15.15
C ILE A 252 8.44 -6.56 13.89
N SER A 253 9.36 -5.87 13.21
CA SER A 253 9.04 -5.08 12.02
C SER A 253 8.62 -5.96 10.83
N TYR A 254 9.09 -7.20 10.75
CA TYR A 254 8.79 -8.09 9.62
C TYR A 254 7.29 -8.36 9.44
N PRO A 255 6.54 -8.81 10.47
CA PRO A 255 5.08 -8.91 10.37
C PRO A 255 4.39 -7.59 10.03
N ILE A 256 4.86 -6.47 10.56
CA ILE A 256 4.25 -5.14 10.31
C ILE A 256 4.41 -4.76 8.84
N VAL A 257 5.60 -5.00 8.28
CA VAL A 257 5.90 -4.80 6.86
C VAL A 257 5.08 -5.74 5.98
N ASP A 258 4.87 -7.00 6.39
CA ASP A 258 3.96 -7.90 5.67
C ASP A 258 2.53 -7.34 5.63
N PHE A 259 2.00 -6.89 6.77
CA PHE A 259 0.67 -6.26 6.82
C PHE A 259 0.61 -5.02 5.93
N LEU A 260 1.66 -4.20 5.92
CA LEU A 260 1.75 -3.03 5.03
C LEU A 260 1.62 -3.42 3.54
N TYR A 261 2.13 -4.59 3.15
CA TYR A 261 2.13 -5.06 1.74
C TYR A 261 0.94 -5.95 1.37
N CYS A 262 0.11 -6.40 2.31
CA CYS A 262 -0.97 -7.32 1.98
C CYS A 262 -2.34 -6.93 2.54
N LEU A 263 -2.43 -6.03 3.52
CA LEU A 263 -3.68 -5.79 4.24
C LEU A 263 -4.77 -5.14 3.38
N GLY A 264 -4.41 -4.36 2.36
CA GLY A 264 -5.33 -3.60 1.49
C GLY A 264 -6.49 -4.43 0.93
N PRO A 265 -6.23 -5.48 0.12
CA PRO A 265 -7.26 -6.33 -0.44
C PRO A 265 -8.16 -7.01 0.60
N TYR A 266 -7.60 -7.45 1.73
CA TYR A 266 -8.37 -8.15 2.77
C TYR A 266 -9.30 -7.21 3.52
N ILE A 267 -8.84 -6.02 3.90
CA ILE A 267 -9.69 -5.04 4.58
C ILE A 267 -10.81 -4.58 3.66
N LEU A 268 -10.52 -4.32 2.38
CA LEU A 268 -11.56 -3.98 1.41
C LEU A 268 -12.63 -5.08 1.32
N PHE A 269 -12.19 -6.34 1.23
CA PHE A 269 -13.09 -7.49 1.17
C PHE A 269 -13.98 -7.59 2.42
N ILE A 270 -13.41 -7.44 3.61
CA ILE A 270 -14.16 -7.55 4.88
C ILE A 270 -15.17 -6.39 5.05
N THR A 271 -14.74 -5.17 4.75
CA THR A 271 -15.50 -3.95 5.10
C THR A 271 -16.52 -3.53 4.03
N THR A 272 -16.34 -3.95 2.77
CA THR A 272 -17.17 -3.51 1.64
C THR A 272 -18.13 -4.63 1.20
N LYS A 273 -19.40 -4.54 1.62
CA LYS A 273 -20.46 -5.50 1.24
C LYS A 273 -20.63 -5.59 -0.28
N ASP A 274 -20.65 -4.45 -0.95
CA ASP A 274 -20.84 -4.35 -2.39
C ASP A 274 -19.74 -5.07 -3.17
N LEU A 275 -18.49 -4.92 -2.73
CA LEU A 275 -17.35 -5.62 -3.32
C LEU A 275 -17.48 -7.14 -3.14
N ARG A 276 -17.95 -7.60 -1.98
CA ARG A 276 -18.21 -9.03 -1.74
C ARG A 276 -19.33 -9.56 -2.64
N THR A 277 -20.41 -8.81 -2.81
CA THR A 277 -21.51 -9.19 -3.70
C THR A 277 -21.02 -9.28 -5.14
N GLU A 278 -20.22 -8.32 -5.61
CA GLU A 278 -19.68 -8.32 -6.98
C GLU A 278 -18.68 -9.47 -7.21
N ILE A 279 -17.87 -9.79 -6.20
CA ILE A 279 -17.01 -10.97 -6.14
C ILE A 279 -17.82 -12.24 -6.32
N ILE A 280 -18.87 -12.42 -5.51
CA ILE A 280 -19.71 -13.61 -5.56
C ILE A 280 -20.43 -13.71 -6.90
N TYR A 281 -20.91 -12.58 -7.44
CA TYR A 281 -21.57 -12.51 -8.74
C TYR A 281 -20.62 -12.92 -9.88
N SER A 282 -19.40 -12.36 -9.89
CA SER A 282 -18.37 -12.69 -10.88
C SER A 282 -18.02 -14.18 -10.87
N VAL A 283 -17.82 -14.76 -9.68
CA VAL A 283 -17.54 -16.19 -9.52
C VAL A 283 -18.71 -17.07 -9.99
N LYS A 284 -19.96 -16.67 -9.70
CA LYS A 284 -21.15 -17.40 -10.18
C LYS A 284 -21.30 -17.33 -11.70
N LYS A 285 -21.02 -16.16 -12.30
CA LYS A 285 -21.05 -15.96 -13.76
C LYS A 285 -20.00 -16.81 -14.46
N GLU A 286 -18.78 -16.87 -13.92
CA GLU A 286 -17.72 -17.76 -14.42
C GLU A 286 -18.10 -19.24 -14.30
N LYS A 287 -18.71 -19.66 -13.18
CA LYS A 287 -19.22 -21.03 -13.04
C LYS A 287 -20.29 -21.35 -14.09
N LYS A 288 -21.21 -20.41 -14.36
CA LYS A 288 -22.26 -20.57 -15.38
C LYS A 288 -21.68 -20.65 -16.79
N SER A 289 -20.66 -19.84 -17.12
CA SER A 289 -20.01 -19.94 -18.44
C SER A 289 -19.26 -21.28 -18.60
N ILE A 290 -18.60 -21.76 -17.55
CA ILE A 290 -17.90 -23.05 -17.57
C ILE A 290 -18.89 -24.21 -17.71
N SER A 291 -20.05 -24.17 -17.03
CA SER A 291 -21.06 -25.21 -17.16
C SER A 291 -21.67 -25.25 -18.57
N VAL A 292 -21.99 -24.08 -19.16
CA VAL A 292 -22.49 -24.00 -20.54
C VAL A 292 -21.44 -24.53 -21.53
N MET A 293 -20.16 -24.21 -21.32
CA MET A 293 -19.08 -24.69 -22.18
C MET A 293 -18.83 -26.20 -22.05
N LYS A 294 -19.06 -26.80 -20.86
CA LYS A 294 -19.04 -28.26 -20.67
C LYS A 294 -20.20 -28.96 -21.38
N ILE A 295 -21.41 -28.43 -21.26
CA ILE A 295 -22.61 -28.99 -21.92
C ILE A 295 -22.42 -29.01 -23.45
N ASN A 296 -21.90 -27.92 -24.01
CA ASN A 296 -21.64 -27.83 -25.46
C ASN A 296 -20.55 -28.81 -25.94
N LYS A 297 -19.57 -29.18 -25.10
CA LYS A 297 -18.56 -30.18 -25.49
C LYS A 297 -19.11 -31.60 -25.45
N THR A 298 -19.99 -31.92 -24.51
CA THR A 298 -20.63 -33.25 -24.42
C THR A 298 -21.68 -33.48 -25.51
N SER A 299 -22.22 -32.43 -26.14
CA SER A 299 -23.16 -32.57 -27.26
C SER A 299 -22.48 -32.66 -28.63
N ILE A 300 -21.14 -32.60 -28.69
CA ILE A 300 -20.36 -32.67 -29.95
C ILE A 300 -19.68 -34.05 -30.12
N ILE A 301 -19.72 -34.91 -29.09
CA ILE A 301 -19.26 -36.30 -29.14
C ILE A 301 -20.50 -37.19 -29.21
#